data_AF-A0A0K1QFR5-F1
#
_entry.id   AF-A0A0K1QFR5-F1
#
_cell.length_a   1.000
_cell.length_b   1.000
_cell.length_c   1.000
_cell.angle_alpha   90.00
_cell.angle_beta   90.00
_cell.angle_gamma   90.00
#
_symmetry.space_group_name_H-M   'P 1'
#
loop_
_entity.id
_entity.type
_entity.pdbx_description
1 polymer ?
#
loop_
_entity_poly.entity_id
_entity_poly.type
_entity_poly.pdbx_seq_one_letter_code
_entity_poly.pdbx_strand_id
1 'polypeptide(L)'
;MSLGPAVELSSDCAACGLESGVIELYDALSPATRFGLPVVTRCKLCSITHEAQFDREPARPMREIPANLCPACLSELGPRALDAHVCPSCGASAKLLETAASTDLSSEAALAQALDAWAERAMFPSRDALLVATFCDPDFGALLARIRLRARLEVLADPFGPAPMRPAATTTIASTVEEVPVAVVPSIPPPPLIPPPPSIPPPPRRRRVPSSIRS
;
A
#
# COMPACT_ATOMS: atom_id res chain seq x y z
N MET A 1 21.23 6.91 -19.09
CA MET A 1 21.59 6.51 -17.71
C MET A 1 20.28 6.14 -17.02
N SER A 2 19.97 4.86 -16.86
CA SER A 2 18.74 4.47 -16.16
C SER A 2 18.93 4.67 -14.66
N LEU A 3 18.22 5.63 -14.11
CA LEU A 3 17.84 5.65 -12.69
C LEU A 3 17.12 4.31 -12.45
N GLY A 4 17.48 3.58 -11.39
CA GLY A 4 16.76 2.33 -11.05
C GLY A 4 15.25 2.62 -10.94
N PRO A 5 14.38 1.65 -11.27
CA PRO A 5 12.95 1.92 -11.32
C PRO A 5 12.47 2.28 -9.91
N ALA A 6 11.79 3.42 -9.79
CA ALA A 6 11.04 3.73 -8.60
C ALA A 6 9.96 2.65 -8.39
N VAL A 7 9.75 2.26 -7.13
CA VAL A 7 8.76 1.25 -6.76
C VAL A 7 7.51 1.97 -6.25
N GLU A 8 6.36 1.60 -6.79
CA GLU A 8 5.07 2.09 -6.32
C GLU A 8 4.38 1.04 -5.46
N LEU A 9 3.96 1.45 -4.26
CA LEU A 9 3.12 0.66 -3.36
C LEU A 9 1.79 1.38 -3.13
N SER A 10 0.75 0.64 -2.74
CA SER A 10 -0.54 1.21 -2.40
C SER A 10 -0.93 0.91 -0.95
N SER A 11 -1.52 1.90 -0.28
CA SER A 11 -2.00 1.80 1.10
C SER A 11 -3.34 2.51 1.28
N ASP A 12 -4.03 2.26 2.40
CA ASP A 12 -5.33 2.88 2.69
C ASP A 12 -5.16 4.37 3.04
N CYS A 13 -6.06 5.21 2.53
CA CYS A 13 -6.05 6.64 2.83
C CYS A 13 -6.72 6.90 4.18
N ALA A 14 -5.95 7.29 5.20
CA ALA A 14 -6.49 7.67 6.50
C ALA A 14 -7.38 8.92 6.47
N ALA A 15 -7.21 9.81 5.48
CA ALA A 15 -7.96 11.08 5.40
C ALA A 15 -9.38 10.90 4.87
N CYS A 16 -9.55 10.14 3.78
CA CYS A 16 -10.85 9.93 3.13
C CYS A 16 -11.41 8.50 3.25
N GLY A 17 -10.65 7.57 3.84
CA GLY A 17 -11.08 6.18 4.04
C GLY A 17 -11.03 5.30 2.80
N LEU A 18 -10.42 5.76 1.69
CA LEU A 18 -10.29 4.99 0.47
C LEU A 18 -9.30 3.83 0.63
N GLU A 19 -9.77 2.61 0.44
CA GLU A 19 -8.94 1.40 0.39
C GLU A 19 -7.97 1.45 -0.80
N SER A 20 -6.70 1.11 -0.56
CA SER A 20 -5.61 1.21 -1.56
C SER A 20 -5.56 2.58 -2.26
N GLY A 21 -5.98 3.62 -1.52
CA GLY A 21 -6.20 4.96 -2.03
C GLY A 21 -4.95 5.82 -2.08
N VAL A 22 -3.89 5.49 -1.35
CA VAL A 22 -2.62 6.22 -1.33
C VAL A 22 -1.61 5.48 -2.18
N ILE A 23 -0.98 6.20 -3.11
CA ILE A 23 0.20 5.73 -3.85
C ILE A 23 1.43 6.20 -3.08
N GLU A 24 2.34 5.29 -2.79
CA GLU A 24 3.63 5.52 -2.14
C GLU A 24 4.75 5.26 -3.14
N LEU A 25 5.56 6.27 -3.44
CA LEU A 25 6.68 6.16 -4.38
C LEU A 25 8.00 6.01 -3.62
N TYR A 26 8.69 4.89 -3.82
CA TYR A 26 10.01 4.63 -3.25
C TYR A 26 11.08 4.72 -4.33
N ASP A 27 12.04 5.63 -4.14
CA ASP A 27 13.21 5.78 -5.00
C ASP A 27 14.47 5.40 -4.21
N ALA A 28 15.23 4.41 -4.71
CA ALA A 28 16.47 3.97 -4.09
C ALA A 28 17.54 5.06 -4.00
N LEU A 29 17.41 6.12 -4.79
CA LEU A 29 18.30 7.28 -4.79
C LEU A 29 17.83 8.41 -3.87
N SER A 30 16.67 8.28 -3.22
CA SER A 30 16.25 9.19 -2.17
C SER A 30 16.82 8.79 -0.80
N PRO A 31 17.40 9.71 -0.03
CA PRO A 31 17.86 9.45 1.33
C PRO A 31 16.75 8.92 2.26
N ALA A 32 15.52 9.43 2.12
CA ALA A 32 14.40 9.06 2.97
C ALA A 32 13.99 7.58 2.80
N THR A 33 14.11 7.05 1.58
CA THR A 33 13.86 5.62 1.30
C THR A 33 14.77 4.70 2.12
N ARG A 34 15.97 5.15 2.50
CA ARG A 34 16.87 4.37 3.38
C ARG A 34 16.31 4.22 4.80
N PHE A 35 15.40 5.09 5.20
CA PHE A 35 14.71 5.08 6.48
C PHE A 35 13.30 4.48 6.37
N GLY A 36 12.99 3.80 5.26
CA GLY A 36 11.70 3.13 5.05
C GLY A 36 10.54 4.09 4.72
N LEU A 37 10.83 5.34 4.35
CA LEU A 37 9.80 6.30 3.97
C LEU A 37 9.72 6.44 2.44
N PRO A 38 8.51 6.53 1.87
CA PRO A 38 8.34 6.86 0.45
C PRO A 38 8.76 8.31 0.22
N VAL A 39 9.28 8.61 -0.97
CA VAL A 39 9.67 9.97 -1.41
C VAL A 39 8.46 10.88 -1.51
N VAL A 40 7.35 10.34 -2.02
CA VAL A 40 6.07 11.02 -2.10
C VAL A 40 4.95 10.03 -1.81
N THR A 41 3.94 10.49 -1.10
CA THR A 41 2.67 9.81 -0.97
C THR A 41 1.57 10.70 -1.52
N ARG A 42 0.60 10.13 -2.22
CA ARG A 42 -0.55 10.88 -2.73
C ARG A 42 -1.82 10.04 -2.75
N CYS A 43 -2.92 10.58 -2.23
CA CYS A 43 -4.22 9.93 -2.38
C CYS A 43 -4.80 10.13 -3.79
N LYS A 44 -5.24 9.03 -4.42
CA LYS A 44 -5.91 8.97 -5.73
C LYS A 44 -7.20 9.82 -5.77
N LEU A 45 -7.92 9.90 -4.64
CA LEU A 45 -9.21 10.58 -4.51
C LEU A 45 -9.10 11.96 -3.85
N CYS A 46 -8.75 12.05 -2.56
CA CYS A 46 -8.76 13.33 -1.84
C CYS A 46 -7.51 14.19 -2.05
N SER A 47 -6.54 13.70 -2.85
CA SER A 47 -5.32 14.42 -3.23
C SER A 47 -4.40 14.87 -2.09
N ILE A 48 -4.63 14.45 -0.84
CA ILE A 48 -3.65 14.66 0.24
C ILE A 48 -2.29 14.15 -0.22
N THR A 49 -1.26 14.97 -0.04
CA THR A 49 0.10 14.69 -0.53
C THR A 49 1.10 14.96 0.57
N HIS A 50 2.03 14.02 0.76
CA HIS A 50 3.20 14.23 1.61
C HIS A 50 4.48 13.97 0.82
N GLU A 51 5.50 14.75 1.11
CA GLU A 51 6.84 14.57 0.54
C GLU A 51 7.84 14.27 1.65
N ALA A 52 8.79 13.40 1.34
CA ALA A 52 9.83 13.07 2.27
C ALA A 52 10.86 14.19 2.37
N GLN A 53 11.28 14.45 3.60
CA GLN A 53 12.42 15.28 3.90
C GLN A 53 13.44 14.48 4.67
N PHE A 54 14.70 14.69 4.32
CA PHE A 54 15.85 14.22 5.05
C PHE A 54 16.61 15.44 5.59
N ASP A 55 16.97 15.41 6.87
CA ASP A 55 17.45 16.59 7.59
C ASP A 55 18.92 16.94 7.36
N ARG A 56 19.63 16.18 6.52
CA ARG A 56 21.06 16.35 6.24
C ARG A 56 21.40 16.15 4.78
N GLU A 57 22.53 16.70 4.38
CA GLU A 57 23.12 16.39 3.09
C GLU A 57 23.74 14.98 3.11
N PRO A 58 23.57 14.15 2.07
CA PRO A 58 24.29 12.91 1.93
C PRO A 58 25.81 13.12 1.88
N ALA A 59 26.59 12.25 2.52
CA ALA A 59 28.05 12.33 2.52
C ALA A 59 28.67 12.06 1.13
N ARG A 60 27.93 11.37 0.25
CA ARG A 60 28.32 10.96 -1.11
C ARG A 60 27.08 10.90 -2.00
N PRO A 61 27.24 10.85 -3.34
CA PRO A 61 26.11 10.57 -4.24
C PRO A 61 25.38 9.29 -3.84
N MET A 62 24.04 9.34 -3.79
CA MET A 62 23.21 8.25 -3.26
C MET A 62 23.42 6.89 -3.96
N ARG A 63 23.78 6.90 -5.25
CA ARG A 63 24.11 5.71 -6.05
C ARG A 63 25.35 4.95 -5.55
N GLU A 64 26.21 5.61 -4.78
CA GLU A 64 27.47 5.06 -4.24
C GLU A 64 27.32 4.62 -2.77
N ILE A 65 26.16 4.86 -2.15
CA ILE A 65 25.88 4.50 -0.77
C ILE A 65 25.07 3.20 -0.76
N PRO A 66 25.59 2.10 -0.16
CA PRO A 66 24.85 0.87 0.03
C PRO A 66 23.53 1.09 0.79
N ALA A 67 22.52 0.27 0.47
CA ALA A 67 21.16 0.49 0.94
C ALA A 67 20.97 0.39 2.45
N ASN A 68 21.83 -0.36 3.13
CA ASN A 68 21.81 -0.56 4.57
C ASN A 68 22.66 0.48 5.32
N LEU A 69 23.15 1.55 4.68
CA LEU A 69 23.95 2.58 5.35
C LEU A 69 23.22 3.93 5.41
N CYS A 70 23.52 4.68 6.47
CA CYS A 70 23.04 6.04 6.66
C CYS A 70 23.61 6.96 5.57
N PRO A 71 22.77 7.71 4.83
CA PRO A 71 23.25 8.65 3.81
C PRO A 71 24.23 9.71 4.34
N ALA A 72 24.06 10.15 5.60
CA ALA A 72 24.84 11.25 6.17
C ALA A 72 26.16 10.80 6.84
N CYS A 73 26.19 9.64 7.51
CA CYS A 73 27.38 9.21 8.28
C CYS A 73 27.94 7.84 7.86
N LEU A 74 27.29 7.15 6.93
CA LEU A 74 27.66 5.83 6.42
C LEU A 74 27.69 4.72 7.47
N SER A 75 27.18 4.96 8.68
CA SER A 75 26.94 3.89 9.66
C SER A 75 25.79 3.00 9.23
N GLU A 76 25.83 1.73 9.63
CA GLU A 76 24.78 0.77 9.31
C GLU A 76 23.42 1.16 9.91
N LEU A 77 22.37 1.03 9.12
CA LEU A 77 20.98 1.21 9.51
C LEU A 77 20.37 -0.16 9.80
N GLY A 78 20.14 -0.43 11.08
CA GLY A 78 19.37 -1.60 11.52
C GLY A 78 17.85 -1.32 11.57
N PRO A 79 17.04 -2.32 11.94
CA PRO A 79 15.57 -2.19 11.99
C PRO A 79 15.08 -1.01 12.84
N ARG A 80 15.74 -0.71 13.96
CA ARG A 80 15.40 0.44 14.82
C ARG A 80 15.46 1.78 14.09
N ALA A 81 16.36 1.91 13.10
CA ALA A 81 16.47 3.13 12.32
C ALA A 81 15.32 3.28 11.32
N LEU A 82 14.76 2.16 10.84
CA LEU A 82 13.58 2.15 9.99
C LEU A 82 12.33 2.49 10.79
N ASP A 83 12.15 1.86 11.96
CA ASP A 83 10.98 2.10 12.81
C ASP A 83 10.91 3.55 13.34
N ALA A 84 12.05 4.12 13.69
CA ALA A 84 12.13 5.48 14.23
C ALA A 84 12.37 6.55 13.15
N HIS A 85 12.67 6.15 11.91
CA HIS A 85 13.16 7.01 10.82
C HIS A 85 14.38 7.87 11.20
N VAL A 86 15.23 7.38 12.10
CA VAL A 86 16.37 8.11 12.67
C VAL A 86 17.60 7.22 12.72
N CYS A 87 18.75 7.74 12.29
CA CYS A 87 20.03 7.06 12.40
C CYS A 87 20.53 7.06 13.85
N PRO A 88 20.78 5.90 14.47
CA PRO A 88 21.23 5.84 15.87
C PRO A 88 22.65 6.39 16.07
N SER A 89 23.50 6.40 15.03
CA SER A 89 24.89 6.82 15.15
C SER A 89 25.07 8.33 15.08
N CYS A 90 24.39 9.01 14.15
CA CYS A 90 24.58 10.44 13.93
C CYS A 90 23.35 11.31 14.21
N GLY A 91 22.18 10.69 14.43
CA GLY A 91 20.92 11.40 14.65
C GLY A 91 20.30 12.04 13.41
N ALA A 92 20.77 11.70 12.19
CA ALA A 92 20.08 12.11 10.97
C ALA A 92 18.69 11.46 10.90
N SER A 93 17.70 12.20 10.42
CA SER A 93 16.30 11.82 10.46
C SER A 93 15.59 12.07 9.14
N ALA A 94 14.61 11.22 8.84
CA ALA A 94 13.70 11.39 7.73
C ALA A 94 12.26 11.52 8.24
N LYS A 95 11.44 12.31 7.55
CA LYS A 95 10.01 12.50 7.88
C LYS A 95 9.20 12.79 6.63
N LEU A 96 7.90 12.49 6.68
CA LEU A 96 6.93 12.94 5.68
C LEU A 96 6.35 14.28 6.12
N LEU A 97 6.40 15.29 5.24
CA LEU A 97 5.71 16.56 5.45
C LEU A 97 4.53 16.67 4.51
N GLU A 98 3.39 17.11 5.04
CA GLU A 98 2.23 17.44 4.22
C GLU A 98 2.57 18.63 3.32
N THR A 99 2.49 18.42 2.01
CA THR A 99 2.69 19.47 0.98
C THR A 99 1.38 19.88 0.32
N ALA A 100 0.34 19.05 0.41
CA ALA A 100 -1.02 19.40 0.03
C ALA A 100 -2.03 18.74 0.99
N ALA A 101 -2.94 19.55 1.53
CA ALA A 101 -4.01 19.09 2.41
C ALA A 101 -5.06 18.25 1.67
N SER A 102 -5.78 17.40 2.41
CA SER A 102 -6.92 16.65 1.88
C SER A 102 -8.05 17.60 1.44
N THR A 103 -8.59 17.36 0.25
CA THR A 103 -9.87 17.95 -0.17
C THR A 103 -11.02 17.40 0.68
N ASP A 104 -11.96 18.26 1.09
CA ASP A 104 -13.22 17.81 1.69
C ASP A 104 -14.18 17.31 0.60
N LEU A 105 -14.61 16.06 0.73
CA LEU A 105 -15.45 15.35 -0.24
C LEU A 105 -16.91 15.24 0.22
N SER A 106 -17.30 15.97 1.26
CA SER A 106 -18.64 15.90 1.87
C SER A 106 -19.77 16.44 0.98
N SER A 107 -19.44 17.18 -0.08
CA SER A 107 -20.39 17.73 -1.05
C SER A 107 -20.37 16.94 -2.36
N GLU A 108 -21.53 16.88 -3.03
CA GLU A 108 -21.69 16.23 -4.33
C GLU A 108 -20.74 16.83 -5.38
N ALA A 109 -20.65 18.16 -5.44
CA ALA A 109 -19.78 18.85 -6.38
C ALA A 109 -18.29 18.53 -6.14
N ALA A 110 -17.84 18.49 -4.88
CA ALA A 110 -16.45 18.18 -4.56
C ALA A 110 -16.10 16.71 -4.87
N LEU A 111 -17.00 15.78 -4.55
CA LEU A 111 -16.81 14.37 -4.88
C LEU A 111 -16.78 14.14 -6.40
N ALA A 112 -17.72 14.74 -7.13
CA ALA A 112 -17.77 14.70 -8.58
C ALA A 112 -16.44 15.19 -9.19
N GLN A 113 -15.97 16.37 -8.78
CA GLN A 113 -14.72 16.94 -9.27
C GLN A 113 -13.50 16.06 -8.93
N ALA A 114 -13.44 15.49 -7.72
CA ALA A 114 -12.35 14.61 -7.32
C ALA A 114 -12.30 13.31 -8.14
N LEU A 115 -13.47 12.72 -8.41
CA LEU A 115 -13.58 11.51 -9.24
C LEU A 115 -13.26 11.81 -10.71
N ASP A 116 -13.73 12.93 -11.25
CA ASP A 116 -13.42 13.34 -12.62
C ASP A 116 -11.90 13.54 -12.79
N ALA A 117 -11.26 14.22 -11.83
CA ALA A 117 -9.81 14.43 -11.84
C ALA A 117 -9.03 13.13 -11.66
N TRP A 118 -9.55 12.16 -10.90
CA TRP A 118 -8.94 10.83 -10.82
C TRP A 118 -9.11 10.07 -12.14
N ALA A 119 -10.31 10.04 -12.70
CA ALA A 119 -10.59 9.39 -13.98
C ALA A 119 -9.65 9.90 -15.07
N GLU A 120 -9.45 11.21 -15.18
CA GLU A 120 -8.52 11.83 -16.13
C GLU A 120 -7.08 11.33 -15.91
N ARG A 121 -6.55 11.39 -14.68
CA ARG A 121 -5.17 10.95 -14.37
C ARG A 121 -4.93 9.47 -14.64
N ALA A 122 -5.92 8.65 -14.33
CA ALA A 122 -5.86 7.19 -14.52
C ALA A 122 -6.35 6.76 -15.92
N MET A 123 -6.61 7.72 -16.81
CA MET A 123 -7.01 7.48 -18.20
C MET A 123 -8.31 6.68 -18.35
N PHE A 124 -9.23 6.81 -17.39
CA PHE A 124 -10.59 6.31 -17.55
C PHE A 124 -11.38 7.21 -18.51
N PRO A 125 -12.25 6.64 -19.36
CA PRO A 125 -13.02 7.40 -20.33
C PRO A 125 -14.10 8.29 -19.70
N SER A 126 -14.51 8.00 -18.47
CA SER A 126 -15.48 8.78 -17.70
C SER A 126 -15.40 8.45 -16.21
N ARG A 127 -16.05 9.28 -15.38
CA ARG A 127 -16.28 8.99 -13.96
C ARG A 127 -17.07 7.70 -13.75
N ASP A 128 -18.11 7.47 -14.54
CA ASP A 128 -18.92 6.26 -14.37
C ASP A 128 -18.11 5.00 -14.67
N ALA A 129 -17.21 5.06 -15.66
CA ALA A 129 -16.28 3.98 -15.94
C ALA A 129 -15.30 3.73 -14.77
N LEU A 130 -14.77 4.81 -14.16
CA LEU A 130 -13.96 4.71 -12.95
C LEU A 130 -14.74 4.05 -11.81
N LEU A 131 -15.99 4.49 -11.56
CA LEU A 131 -16.82 3.99 -10.46
C LEU A 131 -17.05 2.48 -10.59
N VAL A 132 -17.50 2.04 -11.77
CA VAL A 132 -17.77 0.62 -12.08
C VAL A 132 -16.52 -0.24 -12.00
N ALA A 133 -15.37 0.28 -12.43
CA ALA A 133 -14.12 -0.49 -12.43
C ALA A 133 -13.44 -0.57 -11.06
N THR A 134 -13.72 0.39 -10.17
CA THR A 134 -12.91 0.57 -8.95
C THR A 134 -13.67 0.20 -7.69
N PHE A 135 -14.95 0.53 -7.55
CA PHE A 135 -15.65 0.44 -6.27
C PHE A 135 -16.54 -0.80 -6.19
N CYS A 136 -16.59 -1.42 -5.01
CA CYS A 136 -17.50 -2.56 -4.77
C CYS A 136 -18.97 -2.16 -4.91
N ASP A 137 -19.29 -0.91 -4.55
CA ASP A 137 -20.58 -0.28 -4.79
C ASP A 137 -20.35 0.97 -5.66
N PRO A 138 -20.64 0.89 -6.98
CA PRO A 138 -20.37 1.97 -7.92
C PRO A 138 -21.42 3.10 -7.88
N ASP A 139 -22.43 3.03 -7.00
CA ASP A 139 -23.42 4.10 -6.88
C ASP A 139 -22.81 5.37 -6.25
N PHE A 140 -22.91 6.48 -6.98
CA PHE A 140 -22.34 7.75 -6.55
C PHE A 140 -22.98 8.27 -5.24
N GLY A 141 -24.29 8.10 -5.09
CA GLY A 141 -25.02 8.55 -3.90
C GLY A 141 -24.63 7.76 -2.65
N ALA A 142 -24.49 6.44 -2.78
CA ALA A 142 -24.01 5.55 -1.75
C ALA A 142 -22.56 5.90 -1.33
N LEU A 143 -21.69 6.18 -2.31
CA LEU A 143 -20.31 6.61 -2.04
C LEU A 143 -20.28 7.92 -1.26
N LEU A 144 -21.07 8.91 -1.67
CA LEU A 144 -21.19 10.19 -0.97
C LEU A 144 -21.72 10.01 0.47
N ALA A 145 -22.70 9.13 0.65
CA ALA A 145 -23.23 8.80 1.99
C ALA A 145 -22.15 8.17 2.88
N ARG A 146 -21.34 7.23 2.35
CA ARG A 146 -20.22 6.61 3.09
C ARG A 146 -19.16 7.64 3.48
N ILE A 147 -18.80 8.55 2.58
CA ILE A 147 -17.84 9.63 2.85
C ILE A 147 -18.31 10.52 4.00
N ARG A 148 -19.59 10.93 3.98
CA ARG A 148 -20.19 11.74 5.05
C ARG A 148 -20.18 11.05 6.40
N LEU A 149 -20.35 9.73 6.40
CA LEU A 149 -20.27 8.90 7.61
C LEU A 149 -18.83 8.55 8.01
N ARG A 150 -17.82 9.00 7.25
CA ARG A 150 -16.40 8.61 7.42
C ARG A 150 -16.22 7.08 7.42
N ALA A 151 -17.06 6.38 6.67
CA ALA A 151 -16.94 4.95 6.48
C ALA A 151 -15.82 4.64 5.48
N ARG A 152 -15.22 3.45 5.60
CA ARG A 152 -14.24 2.93 4.63
C ARG A 152 -14.88 2.89 3.24
N LEU A 153 -14.14 3.23 2.19
CA LEU A 153 -14.57 3.12 0.79
C LEU A 153 -13.86 1.90 0.19
N GLU A 154 -14.62 0.84 -0.06
CA GLU A 154 -14.09 -0.45 -0.50
C GLU A 154 -13.94 -0.51 -2.02
N VAL A 155 -12.85 -1.12 -2.48
CA VAL A 155 -12.51 -1.22 -3.90
C VAL A 155 -12.53 -2.68 -4.38
N LEU A 156 -12.97 -2.89 -5.63
CA LEU A 156 -12.92 -4.16 -6.34
C LEU A 156 -11.45 -4.43 -6.70
N ALA A 157 -10.66 -4.96 -5.75
CA ALA A 157 -9.27 -5.42 -5.90
C ALA A 157 -8.45 -4.69 -6.98
N ASP A 158 -7.65 -3.70 -6.57
CA ASP A 158 -6.88 -2.80 -7.44
C ASP A 158 -6.28 -3.51 -8.68
N PRO A 159 -6.87 -3.36 -9.89
CA PRO A 159 -6.29 -3.92 -11.10
C PRO A 159 -4.96 -3.25 -11.48
N PHE A 160 -4.56 -2.19 -10.77
CA PHE A 160 -3.28 -1.48 -10.87
C PHE A 160 -2.29 -1.81 -9.74
N GLY A 161 -2.59 -2.77 -8.85
CA GLY A 161 -1.52 -3.45 -8.13
C GLY A 161 -0.54 -4.06 -9.15
N PRO A 162 0.78 -4.13 -8.90
CA PRO A 162 1.71 -4.70 -9.85
C PRO A 162 1.26 -6.12 -10.19
N ALA A 163 0.76 -6.30 -11.42
CA ALA A 163 0.35 -7.60 -11.91
C ALA A 163 1.51 -8.58 -11.70
N PRO A 164 1.28 -9.82 -11.22
CA PRO A 164 2.31 -10.84 -11.28
C PRO A 164 2.77 -10.94 -12.74
N MET A 165 4.08 -10.80 -12.96
CA MET A 165 4.75 -10.90 -14.27
C MET A 165 3.95 -11.77 -15.24
N ARG A 166 3.25 -11.14 -16.19
CA ARG A 166 2.81 -11.85 -17.37
C ARG A 166 4.07 -12.17 -18.17
N PRO A 167 4.44 -13.45 -18.41
CA PRO A 167 5.47 -13.75 -19.37
C PRO A 167 5.02 -13.16 -20.71
N ALA A 168 5.93 -12.46 -21.38
CA ALA A 168 5.68 -11.89 -22.70
C ALA A 168 5.17 -12.99 -23.62
N ALA A 169 3.90 -12.89 -24.01
CA ALA A 169 3.38 -13.67 -25.11
C ALA A 169 4.01 -13.09 -26.39
N THR A 170 4.98 -13.81 -26.94
CA THR A 170 5.45 -13.59 -28.30
C THR A 170 4.28 -13.76 -29.25
N THR A 171 3.84 -12.67 -29.86
CA THR A 171 2.95 -12.71 -31.02
C THR A 171 3.68 -13.42 -32.16
N THR A 172 3.27 -14.65 -32.49
CA THR A 172 3.43 -15.19 -33.84
C THR A 172 2.05 -15.31 -34.46
N ILE A 173 1.94 -14.75 -35.66
CA ILE A 173 0.69 -14.57 -36.39
C ILE A 173 0.30 -15.89 -37.07
N ALA A 174 -1.01 -16.14 -37.08
CA ALA A 174 -1.79 -17.27 -37.60
C ALA A 174 -1.25 -18.06 -38.81
N SER A 175 -1.42 -19.39 -38.76
CA SER A 175 -2.41 -20.16 -39.54
C SER A 175 -2.02 -21.63 -39.63
N THR A 176 -2.87 -22.54 -39.14
CA THR A 176 -3.49 -23.63 -39.92
C THR A 176 -4.41 -24.47 -39.01
N VAL A 177 -5.48 -24.93 -39.65
CA VAL A 177 -6.62 -25.71 -39.14
C VAL A 177 -6.19 -27.08 -38.62
N GLU A 178 -6.64 -27.51 -37.44
CA GLU A 178 -7.00 -28.92 -37.20
C GLU A 178 -7.91 -29.06 -35.97
N GLU A 179 -8.86 -29.98 -36.09
CA GLU A 179 -10.00 -30.26 -35.21
C GLU A 179 -9.67 -31.44 -34.26
N VAL A 180 -10.09 -31.35 -32.98
CA VAL A 180 -10.38 -32.47 -32.02
C VAL A 180 -9.14 -33.17 -31.37
N PRO A 181 -9.16 -33.71 -30.11
CA PRO A 181 -10.26 -33.92 -29.15
C PRO A 181 -10.12 -33.34 -27.73
N VAL A 182 -11.27 -33.29 -27.05
CA VAL A 182 -11.46 -33.12 -25.61
C VAL A 182 -10.63 -34.13 -24.81
N ALA A 183 -9.60 -33.65 -24.11
CA ALA A 183 -8.86 -34.43 -23.14
C ALA A 183 -9.56 -34.37 -21.78
N VAL A 184 -9.91 -35.56 -21.28
CA VAL A 184 -10.48 -35.81 -19.95
C VAL A 184 -9.52 -35.29 -18.87
N VAL A 185 -10.00 -34.39 -18.02
CA VAL A 185 -9.27 -33.91 -16.84
C VAL A 185 -9.24 -35.03 -15.78
N PRO A 186 -8.07 -35.51 -15.35
CA PRO A 186 -8.00 -36.44 -14.23
C PRO A 186 -8.40 -35.74 -12.93
N SER A 187 -9.37 -36.32 -12.21
CA SER A 187 -9.81 -35.86 -10.89
C SER A 187 -8.66 -35.90 -9.89
N ILE A 188 -8.33 -34.74 -9.33
CA ILE A 188 -7.39 -34.62 -8.22
C ILE A 188 -8.10 -35.14 -6.95
N PRO A 189 -7.54 -36.11 -6.21
CA PRO A 189 -8.14 -36.57 -4.96
C PRO A 189 -8.07 -35.46 -3.88
N PRO A 190 -9.07 -35.39 -2.99
CA PRO A 190 -9.09 -34.38 -1.94
C PRO A 190 -7.91 -34.56 -0.96
N PRO A 191 -7.38 -33.47 -0.39
CA PRO A 191 -6.28 -33.54 0.57
C PRO A 191 -6.70 -34.29 1.84
N PRO A 192 -5.76 -35.00 2.50
CA PRO A 192 -6.05 -35.72 3.72
C PRO A 192 -6.43 -34.77 4.87
N LEU A 193 -7.47 -35.14 5.61
CA LEU A 193 -7.94 -34.43 6.81
C LEU A 193 -6.86 -34.50 7.90
N ILE A 194 -6.28 -33.34 8.23
CA ILE A 194 -5.39 -33.19 9.38
C ILE A 194 -6.26 -33.25 10.65
N PRO A 195 -5.95 -34.15 11.62
CA PRO A 195 -6.69 -34.20 12.88
C PRO A 195 -6.46 -32.92 13.71
N PRO A 196 -7.47 -32.48 14.47
CA PRO A 196 -7.35 -31.28 15.28
C PRO A 196 -6.28 -31.44 16.37
N PRO A 197 -5.59 -30.35 16.74
CA PRO A 197 -4.57 -30.38 17.77
C PRO A 197 -5.17 -30.75 19.15
N PRO A 198 -4.39 -31.42 20.02
CA PRO A 198 -4.85 -31.83 21.34
C PRO A 198 -5.19 -30.62 22.21
N SER A 199 -6.29 -30.73 22.95
CA SER A 199 -6.80 -29.69 23.84
C SER A 199 -5.82 -29.40 24.98
N ILE A 200 -5.35 -28.16 25.07
CA ILE A 200 -4.50 -27.67 26.15
C ILE A 200 -5.34 -27.62 27.45
N PRO A 201 -4.91 -28.26 28.55
CA PRO A 201 -5.64 -28.20 29.81
C PRO A 201 -5.63 -26.77 30.38
N PRO A 202 -6.72 -26.35 31.04
CA PRO A 202 -6.83 -25.00 31.59
C PRO A 202 -5.82 -24.79 32.73
N PRO A 203 -5.31 -23.55 32.90
CA PRO A 203 -4.33 -23.24 33.93
C PRO A 203 -4.94 -23.37 35.34
N PRO A 204 -4.13 -23.75 36.35
CA PRO A 204 -4.61 -23.91 37.71
C PRO A 204 -5.08 -22.58 38.31
N ARG A 205 -6.27 -22.62 38.94
CA ARG A 205 -6.86 -21.47 39.62
C ARG A 205 -5.95 -21.02 40.78
N ARG A 206 -5.46 -19.78 40.70
CA ARG A 206 -4.76 -19.11 41.81
C ARG A 206 -5.70 -19.01 43.02
N ARG A 207 -5.30 -19.59 44.15
CA ARG A 207 -5.96 -19.38 45.45
C ARG A 207 -5.82 -17.90 45.84
N ARG A 208 -6.96 -17.25 46.12
CA ARG A 208 -6.98 -15.92 46.74
C ARG A 208 -6.39 -16.02 48.14
N VAL A 209 -5.37 -15.22 48.43
CA VAL A 209 -4.88 -14.98 49.79
C VAL A 209 -5.86 -14.02 50.47
N PRO A 210 -6.41 -14.35 51.65
CA PRO A 210 -7.29 -13.44 52.37
C PRO A 210 -6.48 -12.24 52.90
N SER A 211 -6.97 -11.05 52.58
CA SER A 211 -6.44 -9.79 53.11
C SER A 211 -6.85 -9.65 54.57
N SER A 212 -5.99 -10.06 55.47
CA SER A 212 -6.13 -9.77 56.89
C SER A 212 -4.74 -9.51 57.44
N ILE A 213 -4.46 -8.23 57.71
CA ILE A 213 -3.73 -7.65 58.84
C ILE A 213 -3.30 -6.26 58.40
N ARG A 214 -4.15 -5.28 58.73
CA ARG A 214 -3.73 -3.93 59.09
C ARG A 214 -3.56 -3.93 60.60
N SER A 215 -2.36 -3.59 61.06
CA SER A 215 -2.09 -2.90 62.33
C SER A 215 -0.73 -2.24 62.16
#